data_AF-A0A2R8FBI9-F1
#
_entry.id   AF-A0A2R8FBI9-F1
#
_cell.length_a   1.000
_cell.length_b   1.000
_cell.length_c   1.000
_cell.angle_alpha   90.00
_cell.angle_beta   90.00
_cell.angle_gamma   90.00
#
_symmetry.space_group_name_H-M   'P 1'
#
loop_
_entity.id
_entity.type
_entity.pdbx_description
1 polymer ?
#
loop_
_entity_poly.entity_id
_entity_poly.type
_entity_poly.pdbx_seq_one_letter_code
_entity_poly.pdbx_strand_id
1 'polypeptide(L)'
;MSTNAIRLAGSASARMLLPIFQQQPASQSCAAKGAHCFKQFFTSPTNKLARFVGNTKSLDKCFKLGKAVSECAVGIIEDIGVTGDPLTAAQNTQKALKTAREVIALANVLNGAIPSIVNSSQRCYQYTSKAWALGNNEQTYEDPQPYNKMLLNRSDYLWAAAKEASIAISATTYSTTFGILRPLMLINKLTPRPFLDKAVSHNFGMAVAGIMAINHVAGVTGGACNLVLEQRMYRRAKESLHAETSGLDNDALLSAERGLRAEHTAVIKNSVLTMIEKALELVVDAIKFIPLPITTACGAALSGAFTAASSAVGLYAIWQRTKSGN
;
A
#
# COMPACT_ATOMS: atom_id res chain seq x y z
N MET A 1 -2.12 -28.06 27.52
CA MET A 1 -3.51 -28.12 27.01
C MET A 1 -3.76 -26.85 26.20
N SER A 2 -3.55 -26.95 24.88
CA SER A 2 -3.42 -25.85 23.90
C SER A 2 -4.60 -25.75 22.92
N THR A 3 -5.77 -26.28 23.31
CA THR A 3 -6.81 -26.76 22.37
C THR A 3 -8.10 -25.95 22.42
N ASN A 4 -8.03 -24.62 22.48
CA ASN A 4 -9.22 -23.76 22.34
C ASN A 4 -9.01 -22.56 21.39
N ALA A 5 -7.83 -22.40 20.80
CA ALA A 5 -7.50 -21.23 19.98
C ALA A 5 -8.11 -21.29 18.56
N ILE A 6 -8.65 -22.44 18.14
CA ILE A 6 -9.10 -22.68 16.75
C ILE A 6 -10.60 -22.89 16.65
N ARG A 7 -11.32 -22.73 17.76
CA ARG A 7 -12.79 -22.60 17.71
C ARG A 7 -13.27 -21.34 16.95
N LEU A 8 -12.36 -20.44 16.58
CA LEU A 8 -12.67 -19.16 15.93
C LEU A 8 -11.96 -18.95 14.58
N ALA A 9 -11.21 -19.94 14.08
CA ALA A 9 -10.52 -19.85 12.79
C ALA A 9 -11.44 -20.33 11.65
N GLY A 10 -12.52 -19.59 11.45
CA GLY A 10 -13.38 -19.69 10.29
C GLY A 10 -14.05 -18.35 10.09
N SER A 11 -14.22 -17.94 8.84
CA SER A 11 -14.79 -16.66 8.40
C SER A 11 -16.20 -16.38 8.99
N ALA A 12 -16.88 -15.35 8.51
CA ALA A 12 -18.27 -15.05 8.86
C ALA A 12 -19.24 -16.27 8.86
N SER A 13 -18.88 -17.38 8.21
CA SER A 13 -19.61 -18.67 8.27
C SER A 13 -19.47 -19.44 9.59
N ALA A 14 -18.42 -19.24 10.40
CA ALA A 14 -18.30 -19.85 11.74
C ALA A 14 -19.16 -19.15 12.81
N ARG A 15 -19.73 -17.97 12.48
CA ARG A 15 -20.65 -17.25 13.36
C ARG A 15 -22.05 -17.88 13.45
N MET A 16 -22.35 -18.90 12.64
CA MET A 16 -23.64 -19.60 12.69
C MET A 16 -23.75 -20.62 13.83
N LEU A 17 -22.70 -20.86 14.63
CA LEU A 17 -22.69 -22.00 15.57
C LEU A 17 -22.62 -21.70 17.07
N LEU A 18 -22.72 -20.46 17.55
CA LEU A 18 -22.90 -20.22 19.01
C LEU A 18 -23.78 -19.00 19.35
N PRO A 19 -24.56 -19.07 20.45
CA PRO A 19 -25.64 -18.14 20.76
C PRO A 19 -25.13 -16.74 21.13
N ILE A 20 -25.96 -15.77 20.75
CA ILE A 20 -25.80 -14.32 20.92
C ILE A 20 -25.48 -13.99 22.39
N PHE A 21 -24.23 -13.61 22.69
CA PHE A 21 -23.90 -12.83 23.88
C PHE A 21 -23.75 -11.36 23.44
N GLN A 22 -24.82 -10.60 23.61
CA GLN A 22 -24.81 -9.14 23.51
C GLN A 22 -23.95 -8.57 24.63
N GLN A 23 -22.74 -8.11 24.31
CA GLN A 23 -22.04 -7.14 25.15
C GLN A 23 -22.48 -5.73 24.73
N GLN A 24 -23.17 -5.04 25.65
CA GLN A 24 -23.46 -3.61 25.53
C GLN A 24 -22.16 -2.80 25.42
N PRO A 25 -22.05 -1.83 24.50
CA PRO A 25 -20.85 -1.01 24.41
C PRO A 25 -20.77 -0.02 25.58
N ALA A 26 -19.63 -0.08 26.29
CA ALA A 26 -19.26 0.87 27.33
C ALA A 26 -19.24 2.32 26.82
N SER A 27 -19.69 3.24 27.67
CA SER A 27 -19.83 4.67 27.41
C SER A 27 -18.50 5.33 27.00
N GLN A 28 -18.43 5.80 25.77
CA GLN A 28 -17.25 6.52 25.24
C GLN A 28 -17.28 8.01 25.59
N SER A 29 -16.17 8.50 26.14
CA SER A 29 -15.86 9.90 26.46
C SER A 29 -15.98 10.84 25.24
N CYS A 30 -16.34 12.11 25.48
CA CYS A 30 -16.54 13.14 24.45
C CYS A 30 -15.36 13.35 23.49
N ALA A 31 -14.12 13.07 23.91
CA ALA A 31 -12.94 13.15 23.03
C ALA A 31 -12.94 12.04 21.94
N ALA A 32 -13.47 10.86 22.26
CA ALA A 32 -13.63 9.76 21.30
C ALA A 32 -14.75 10.05 20.28
N LYS A 33 -15.80 10.79 20.68
CA LYS A 33 -16.90 11.20 19.80
C LYS A 33 -16.44 12.19 18.71
N GLY A 34 -15.59 13.17 19.06
CA GLY A 34 -15.04 14.12 18.09
C GLY A 34 -14.17 13.48 17.01
N ALA A 35 -13.31 12.53 17.39
CA ALA A 35 -12.52 11.72 16.46
C ALA A 35 -13.40 10.80 15.59
N HIS A 36 -14.52 10.31 16.13
CA HIS A 36 -15.50 9.51 15.39
C HIS A 36 -16.22 10.33 14.31
N CYS A 37 -16.54 11.60 14.57
CA CYS A 37 -17.19 12.49 13.60
C CYS A 37 -16.25 12.86 12.44
N PHE A 38 -14.98 13.19 12.72
CA PHE A 38 -13.99 13.49 11.68
C PHE A 38 -13.71 12.25 10.83
N LYS A 39 -13.53 11.09 11.48
CA LYS A 39 -13.37 9.81 10.78
C LYS A 39 -14.62 9.47 9.94
N GLN A 40 -15.83 9.58 10.49
CA GLN A 40 -17.07 9.37 9.74
C GLN A 40 -17.23 10.34 8.56
N PHE A 41 -16.76 11.58 8.68
CA PHE A 41 -16.79 12.54 7.59
C PHE A 41 -15.93 12.08 6.39
N PHE A 42 -14.81 11.40 6.63
CA PHE A 42 -13.93 10.89 5.58
C PHE A 42 -14.16 9.41 5.22
N THR A 43 -14.87 8.63 6.05
CA THR A 43 -15.01 7.18 5.86
C THR A 43 -16.46 6.69 5.76
N SER A 44 -17.47 7.54 5.94
CA SER A 44 -18.88 7.13 5.81
C SER A 44 -19.24 6.83 4.35
N PRO A 45 -19.71 5.62 3.99
CA PRO A 45 -20.09 5.28 2.62
C PRO A 45 -21.20 6.15 2.03
N THR A 46 -22.02 6.77 2.88
CA THR A 46 -23.11 7.67 2.48
C THR A 46 -22.65 9.11 2.27
N ASN A 47 -21.43 9.47 2.70
CA ASN A 47 -20.87 10.80 2.52
C ASN A 47 -20.20 10.91 1.13
N LYS A 48 -20.65 11.88 0.32
CA LYS A 48 -20.10 12.13 -1.03
C LYS A 48 -18.61 12.47 -1.00
N LEU A 49 -18.14 13.18 0.03
CA LEU A 49 -16.73 13.50 0.22
C LEU A 49 -15.92 12.27 0.62
N ALA A 50 -16.44 11.40 1.48
CA ALA A 50 -15.81 10.12 1.82
C ALA A 50 -15.72 9.18 0.61
N ARG A 51 -16.74 9.15 -0.26
CA ARG A 51 -16.69 8.41 -1.53
C ARG A 51 -15.67 9.00 -2.49
N PHE A 52 -15.60 10.33 -2.59
CA PHE A 52 -14.58 11.02 -3.38
C PHE A 52 -13.17 10.69 -2.86
N VAL A 53 -12.95 10.79 -1.55
CA VAL A 53 -11.69 10.45 -0.85
C VAL A 53 -11.35 8.96 -0.94
N GLY A 54 -12.34 8.06 -0.94
CA GLY A 54 -12.14 6.64 -1.22
C GLY A 54 -11.69 6.37 -2.66
N ASN A 55 -12.14 7.21 -3.60
CA ASN A 55 -11.82 7.10 -5.03
C ASN A 55 -10.52 7.82 -5.43
N THR A 56 -9.94 8.69 -4.59
CA THR A 56 -8.73 9.46 -4.95
C THR A 56 -7.52 8.58 -5.21
N LYS A 57 -7.43 7.39 -4.59
CA LYS A 57 -6.38 6.41 -4.90
C LYS A 57 -6.53 5.81 -6.29
N SER A 58 -7.75 5.47 -6.68
CA SER A 58 -8.07 4.98 -8.04
C SER A 58 -7.80 6.07 -9.07
N LEU A 59 -8.21 7.31 -8.78
CA LEU A 59 -7.96 8.46 -9.63
C LEU A 59 -6.45 8.74 -9.79
N ASP A 60 -5.67 8.82 -8.70
CA ASP A 60 -4.21 8.99 -8.78
C ASP A 60 -3.56 7.92 -9.68
N LYS A 61 -4.00 6.66 -9.56
CA LYS A 61 -3.50 5.58 -10.42
C LYS A 61 -3.93 5.74 -11.89
N CYS A 62 -5.16 6.17 -12.17
CA CYS A 62 -5.59 6.48 -13.54
C CYS A 62 -4.80 7.63 -14.15
N PHE A 63 -4.60 8.72 -13.41
CA PHE A 63 -3.79 9.86 -13.86
C PHE A 63 -2.32 9.47 -14.01
N LYS A 64 -1.79 8.61 -13.14
CA LYS A 64 -0.44 8.03 -13.27
C LYS A 64 -0.31 7.23 -14.55
N LEU A 65 -1.28 6.35 -14.85
CA LEU A 65 -1.30 5.55 -16.07
C LEU A 65 -1.36 6.45 -17.31
N GLY A 66 -2.32 7.39 -17.37
CA GLY A 66 -2.44 8.31 -18.51
C GLY A 66 -1.17 9.14 -18.73
N LYS A 67 -0.58 9.66 -17.64
CA LYS A 67 0.68 10.40 -17.69
C LYS A 67 1.83 9.54 -18.21
N ALA A 68 1.89 8.27 -17.81
CA ALA A 68 2.93 7.33 -18.23
C ALA A 68 2.80 6.90 -19.70
N VAL A 69 1.57 6.67 -20.18
CA VAL A 69 1.29 6.41 -21.60
C VAL A 69 1.67 7.62 -22.44
N SER A 70 1.31 8.83 -22.00
CA SER A 70 1.70 10.06 -22.68
C SER A 70 3.21 10.30 -22.68
N GLU A 71 3.91 10.00 -21.58
CA GLU A 71 5.38 10.05 -21.49
C GLU A 71 6.05 9.03 -22.42
N CYS A 72 5.47 7.83 -22.55
CA CYS A 72 5.91 6.82 -23.51
C CYS A 72 5.74 7.32 -24.96
N ALA A 73 4.57 7.86 -25.29
CA ALA A 73 4.27 8.39 -26.61
C ALA A 73 5.19 9.56 -26.98
N VAL A 74 5.42 10.51 -26.07
CA VAL A 74 6.39 11.61 -26.27
C VAL A 74 7.78 11.05 -26.57
N GLY A 75 8.26 10.11 -25.75
CA GLY A 75 9.57 9.49 -25.96
C GLY A 75 9.70 8.79 -27.32
N ILE A 76 8.68 8.04 -27.76
CA ILE A 76 8.68 7.38 -29.06
C ILE A 76 8.68 8.41 -30.19
N ILE A 77 7.80 9.42 -30.14
CA ILE A 77 7.67 10.46 -31.17
C ILE A 77 9.00 11.24 -31.33
N GLU A 78 9.64 11.57 -30.21
CA GLU A 78 10.95 12.25 -30.21
C GLU A 78 12.06 11.33 -30.77
N ASP A 79 12.06 10.05 -30.44
CA ASP A 79 13.09 9.09 -30.89
C ASP A 79 13.01 8.80 -32.39
N ILE A 80 11.79 8.75 -32.96
CA ILE A 80 11.59 8.60 -34.42
C ILE A 80 11.79 9.92 -35.19
N GLY A 81 12.17 11.01 -34.51
CA GLY A 81 12.48 12.30 -35.13
C GLY A 81 11.27 13.11 -35.61
N VAL A 82 10.05 12.78 -35.15
CA VAL A 82 8.83 13.48 -35.55
C VAL A 82 8.68 14.77 -34.74
N THR A 83 8.62 15.91 -35.43
CA THR A 83 8.41 17.24 -34.84
C THR A 83 7.05 17.83 -35.22
N GLY A 84 6.61 18.89 -34.52
CA GLY A 84 5.40 19.65 -34.88
C GLY A 84 4.21 19.43 -33.95
N ASP A 85 2.99 19.58 -34.48
CA ASP A 85 1.74 19.56 -33.70
C ASP A 85 1.53 18.27 -32.89
N PRO A 86 1.81 17.06 -33.41
CA PRO A 86 1.62 15.82 -32.64
C PRO A 86 2.50 15.75 -31.38
N LEU A 87 3.77 16.15 -31.51
CA LEU A 87 4.70 16.19 -30.38
C LEU A 87 4.27 17.24 -29.35
N THR A 88 3.88 18.43 -29.83
CA THR A 88 3.41 19.52 -28.98
C THR A 88 2.16 19.14 -28.21
N ALA A 89 1.19 18.51 -28.88
CA ALA A 89 -0.03 18.00 -28.24
C ALA A 89 0.30 16.95 -27.17
N ALA A 90 1.15 15.96 -27.49
CA ALA A 90 1.55 14.92 -26.56
C ALA A 90 2.27 15.49 -25.32
N GLN A 91 3.19 16.44 -25.49
CA GLN A 91 3.88 17.12 -24.39
C GLN A 91 2.92 17.96 -23.53
N ASN A 92 1.94 18.62 -24.14
CA ASN A 92 0.92 19.38 -23.42
C ASN A 92 0.02 18.47 -22.59
N THR A 93 -0.44 17.35 -23.16
CA THR A 93 -1.20 16.32 -22.44
C THR A 93 -0.39 15.75 -21.28
N GLN A 94 0.89 15.41 -21.49
CA GLN A 94 1.78 14.91 -20.44
C GLN A 94 1.90 15.91 -19.28
N LYS A 95 2.09 17.20 -19.58
CA LYS A 95 2.16 18.28 -18.58
C LYS A 95 0.86 18.43 -17.82
N ALA A 96 -0.29 18.45 -18.51
CA ALA A 96 -1.59 18.57 -17.88
C ALA A 96 -1.89 17.41 -16.93
N LEU A 97 -1.65 16.17 -17.38
CA LEU A 97 -1.84 14.96 -16.57
C LEU A 97 -0.88 14.93 -15.36
N LYS A 98 0.35 15.40 -15.53
CA LYS A 98 1.31 15.53 -14.43
C LYS A 98 0.80 16.50 -13.36
N THR A 99 0.37 17.69 -13.74
CA THR A 99 -0.16 18.69 -12.79
C THR A 99 -1.41 18.18 -12.09
N ALA A 100 -2.36 17.61 -12.83
CA ALA A 100 -3.58 17.05 -12.26
C ALA A 100 -3.27 15.94 -11.23
N ARG A 101 -2.32 15.06 -11.56
CA ARG A 101 -1.87 14.02 -10.64
C ARG A 101 -1.22 14.60 -9.38
N GLU A 102 -0.36 15.60 -9.50
CA GLU A 102 0.31 16.22 -8.35
C GLU A 102 -0.72 16.80 -7.35
N VAL A 103 -1.81 17.40 -7.86
CA VAL A 103 -2.92 17.89 -7.02
C VAL A 103 -3.69 16.74 -6.35
N ILE A 104 -4.01 15.67 -7.08
CA ILE A 104 -4.73 14.51 -6.51
C ILE A 104 -3.86 13.78 -5.48
N ALA A 105 -2.56 13.67 -5.74
CA ALA A 105 -1.60 13.05 -4.83
C ALA A 105 -1.52 13.80 -3.50
N LEU A 106 -1.66 15.12 -3.48
CA LEU A 106 -1.73 15.91 -2.25
C LEU A 106 -2.93 15.50 -1.38
N ALA A 107 -4.10 15.22 -1.99
CA ALA A 107 -5.25 14.70 -1.25
C ALA A 107 -4.97 13.31 -0.66
N ASN A 108 -4.19 12.46 -1.36
CA ASN A 108 -3.75 11.15 -0.84
C ASN A 108 -2.73 11.29 0.31
N VAL A 109 -1.94 12.37 0.34
CA VAL A 109 -1.05 12.66 1.48
C VAL A 109 -1.88 12.89 2.75
N LEU A 110 -2.86 13.80 2.67
CA LEU A 110 -3.67 14.18 3.84
C LEU A 110 -4.58 13.05 4.32
N ASN A 111 -5.26 12.37 3.39
CA ASN A 111 -6.26 11.35 3.74
C ASN A 111 -5.70 9.94 3.93
N GLY A 112 -4.46 9.70 3.47
CA GLY A 112 -3.87 8.37 3.44
C GLY A 112 -2.51 8.32 4.10
N ALA A 113 -1.55 9.06 3.57
CA ALA A 113 -0.15 8.93 3.98
C ALA A 113 0.08 9.38 5.43
N ILE A 114 -0.39 10.57 5.83
CA ILE A 114 -0.21 11.09 7.20
C ILE A 114 -0.83 10.15 8.25
N PRO A 115 -2.11 9.72 8.13
CA PRO A 115 -2.68 8.73 9.05
C PRO A 115 -1.88 7.42 9.07
N SER A 116 -1.35 6.98 7.92
CA SER A 116 -0.53 5.77 7.83
C SER A 116 0.79 5.92 8.57
N ILE A 117 1.46 7.08 8.53
CA ILE A 117 2.69 7.34 9.27
C ILE A 117 2.44 7.16 10.76
N VAL A 118 1.41 7.81 11.31
CA VAL A 118 1.09 7.76 12.74
C VAL A 118 0.76 6.32 13.17
N ASN A 119 -0.19 5.68 12.48
CA ASN A 119 -0.66 4.34 12.85
C ASN A 119 0.46 3.29 12.74
N SER A 120 1.23 3.32 11.65
CA SER A 120 2.27 2.30 11.39
C SER A 120 3.47 2.51 12.32
N SER A 121 3.82 3.77 12.64
CA SER A 121 4.87 4.04 13.62
C SER A 121 4.49 3.55 15.03
N GLN A 122 3.23 3.80 15.44
CA GLN A 122 2.71 3.28 16.71
C GLN A 122 2.72 1.75 16.77
N ARG A 123 2.25 1.08 15.70
CA ARG A 123 2.26 -0.38 15.63
C ARG A 123 3.67 -0.95 15.58
N CYS A 124 4.57 -0.32 14.83
CA CYS A 124 5.98 -0.71 14.78
C CYS A 124 6.60 -0.67 16.19
N TYR A 125 6.36 0.40 16.94
CA TYR A 125 6.80 0.51 18.32
C TYR A 125 6.19 -0.58 19.22
N GLN A 126 4.87 -0.79 19.13
CA GLN A 126 4.18 -1.83 19.89
C GLN A 126 4.72 -3.24 19.61
N TYR A 127 4.92 -3.58 18.34
CA TYR A 127 5.45 -4.89 17.94
C TYR A 127 6.91 -5.05 18.36
N THR A 128 7.73 -4.01 18.25
CA THR A 128 9.13 -4.05 18.70
C THR A 128 9.21 -4.21 20.23
N SER A 129 8.36 -3.50 20.97
CA SER A 129 8.26 -3.61 22.43
C SER A 129 7.81 -5.01 22.86
N LYS A 130 6.78 -5.57 22.21
CA LYS A 130 6.35 -6.96 22.45
C LYS A 130 7.45 -7.98 22.10
N ALA A 131 8.14 -7.81 20.99
CA ALA A 131 9.27 -8.65 20.61
C ALA A 131 10.39 -8.63 21.66
N TRP A 132 10.67 -7.45 22.22
CA TRP A 132 11.66 -7.28 23.28
C TRP A 132 11.22 -7.93 24.59
N ALA A 133 9.97 -7.69 25.01
CA ALA A 133 9.40 -8.24 26.23
C ALA A 133 9.37 -9.78 26.23
N LEU A 134 9.18 -10.40 25.06
CA LEU A 134 9.22 -11.86 24.92
C LEU A 134 10.63 -12.45 25.05
N GLY A 135 11.69 -11.69 24.79
CA GLY A 135 13.08 -12.18 24.90
C GLY A 135 13.32 -13.43 24.04
N ASN A 136 13.77 -14.53 24.66
CA ASN A 136 13.91 -15.84 24.00
C ASN A 136 12.75 -16.80 24.36
N ASN A 137 11.72 -16.33 25.06
CA ASN A 137 10.61 -17.17 25.46
C ASN A 137 9.72 -17.47 24.26
N GLU A 138 9.40 -18.75 24.07
CA GLU A 138 8.52 -19.21 23.01
C GLU A 138 7.08 -19.28 23.52
N GLN A 139 6.21 -18.49 22.90
CA GLN A 139 4.74 -18.49 23.01
C GLN A 139 4.14 -17.77 24.24
N THR A 140 3.40 -16.71 23.94
CA THR A 140 2.39 -16.15 24.85
C THR A 140 1.02 -16.73 24.53
N TYR A 141 0.27 -17.13 25.57
CA TYR A 141 -1.15 -17.43 25.45
C TYR A 141 -1.89 -16.13 25.14
N GLU A 142 -2.41 -16.00 23.91
CA GLU A 142 -3.27 -14.88 23.52
C GLU A 142 -4.70 -15.36 23.27
N ASP A 143 -5.66 -14.47 23.55
CA ASP A 143 -7.07 -14.69 23.24
C ASP A 143 -7.27 -15.02 21.75
N PRO A 144 -8.27 -15.85 21.41
CA PRO A 144 -8.47 -16.28 20.04
C PRO A 144 -8.74 -15.10 19.09
N GLN A 145 -7.84 -14.93 18.12
CA GLN A 145 -7.90 -13.93 17.06
C GLN A 145 -7.96 -14.60 15.69
N PRO A 146 -8.37 -13.90 14.61
CA PRO A 146 -8.15 -14.36 13.25
C PRO A 146 -6.68 -14.78 13.05
N TYR A 147 -6.41 -15.88 12.34
CA TYR A 147 -5.05 -16.45 12.27
C TYR A 147 -4.02 -15.46 11.72
N ASN A 148 -4.43 -14.59 10.80
CA ASN A 148 -3.59 -13.53 10.21
C ASN A 148 -3.27 -12.36 11.17
N LYS A 149 -3.75 -12.43 12.42
CA LYS A 149 -3.44 -11.52 13.52
C LYS A 149 -2.75 -12.22 14.69
N MET A 150 -2.59 -13.55 14.64
CA MET A 150 -1.94 -14.32 15.70
C MET A 150 -0.42 -14.21 15.60
N LEU A 151 0.15 -13.24 16.31
CA LEU A 151 1.59 -13.07 16.49
C LEU A 151 1.99 -13.72 17.82
N LEU A 152 2.67 -14.87 17.77
CA LEU A 152 2.86 -15.72 18.96
C LEU A 152 4.28 -15.72 19.49
N ASN A 153 5.27 -15.50 18.63
CA ASN A 153 6.68 -15.54 19.00
C ASN A 153 7.39 -14.23 18.64
N ARG A 154 8.58 -14.04 19.22
CA ARG A 154 9.41 -12.85 18.96
C ARG A 154 9.62 -12.61 17.46
N SER A 155 9.87 -13.64 16.68
CA SER A 155 10.15 -13.49 15.26
C SER A 155 8.93 -12.96 14.48
N ASP A 156 7.70 -13.36 14.84
CA ASP A 156 6.47 -12.86 14.22
C ASP A 156 6.31 -11.37 14.49
N TYR A 157 6.55 -10.95 15.73
CA TYR A 157 6.53 -9.55 16.12
C TYR A 157 7.61 -8.72 15.40
N LEU A 158 8.81 -9.27 15.19
CA LEU A 158 9.86 -8.60 14.42
C LEU A 158 9.49 -8.45 12.94
N TRP A 159 8.91 -9.47 12.31
CA TRP A 159 8.42 -9.37 10.93
C TRP A 159 7.26 -8.38 10.80
N ALA A 160 6.34 -8.38 11.76
CA ALA A 160 5.25 -7.41 11.81
C ALA A 160 5.78 -5.98 12.01
N ALA A 161 6.76 -5.78 12.90
CA ALA A 161 7.42 -4.50 13.09
C ALA A 161 8.13 -4.03 11.81
N ALA A 162 8.90 -4.89 11.15
CA ALA A 162 9.60 -4.56 9.90
C ALA A 162 8.63 -4.17 8.78
N LYS A 163 7.49 -4.86 8.68
CA LYS A 163 6.40 -4.50 7.77
C LYS A 163 5.85 -3.11 8.07
N GLU A 164 5.49 -2.82 9.32
CA GLU A 164 4.92 -1.52 9.71
C GLU A 164 5.96 -0.38 9.57
N ALA A 165 7.23 -0.63 9.87
CA ALA A 165 8.33 0.29 9.59
C ALA A 165 8.44 0.62 8.10
N SER A 166 8.35 -0.39 7.24
CA SER A 166 8.37 -0.22 5.79
C SER A 166 7.18 0.61 5.29
N ILE A 167 5.99 0.38 5.85
CA ILE A 167 4.79 1.19 5.56
C ILE A 167 5.00 2.65 6.00
N ALA A 168 5.56 2.88 7.20
CA ALA A 168 5.84 4.22 7.70
C ALA A 168 6.86 4.95 6.80
N ILE A 169 7.96 4.29 6.42
CA ILE A 169 8.97 4.86 5.50
C ILE A 169 8.33 5.19 4.15
N SER A 170 7.54 4.27 3.57
CA SER A 170 6.84 4.51 2.32
C SER A 170 5.87 5.70 2.46
N ALA A 171 5.06 5.76 3.50
CA ALA A 171 4.12 6.86 3.71
C ALA A 171 4.84 8.22 3.92
N THR A 172 5.96 8.23 4.64
CA THR A 172 6.80 9.42 4.87
C THR A 172 7.40 9.91 3.55
N THR A 173 8.06 9.03 2.80
CA THR A 173 8.68 9.38 1.50
C THR A 173 7.65 9.85 0.47
N TYR A 174 6.45 9.25 0.45
CA TYR A 174 5.33 9.72 -0.37
C TYR A 174 4.88 11.11 0.06
N SER A 175 4.71 11.34 1.37
CA SER A 175 4.31 12.63 1.95
C SER A 175 5.34 13.73 1.67
N THR A 176 6.63 13.44 1.83
CA THR A 176 7.71 14.37 1.50
C THR A 176 7.66 14.73 0.01
N THR A 177 7.49 13.74 -0.86
CA THR A 177 7.46 13.97 -2.31
C THR A 177 6.25 14.80 -2.74
N PHE A 178 5.04 14.34 -2.42
CA PHE A 178 3.80 14.91 -2.95
C PHE A 178 3.19 15.99 -2.05
N GLY A 179 3.55 16.03 -0.78
CA GLY A 179 3.09 17.04 0.18
C GLY A 179 4.02 18.25 0.29
N ILE A 180 5.31 18.11 -0.02
CA ILE A 180 6.30 19.18 0.17
C ILE A 180 7.03 19.48 -1.13
N LEU A 181 7.82 18.54 -1.65
CA LEU A 181 8.76 18.83 -2.73
C LEU A 181 8.06 19.20 -4.05
N ARG A 182 7.06 18.41 -4.48
CA ARG A 182 6.30 18.68 -5.71
C ARG A 182 5.50 19.99 -5.63
N PRO A 183 4.74 20.28 -4.56
CA PRO A 183 4.11 21.59 -4.38
C PRO A 183 5.12 22.75 -4.39
N LEU A 184 6.27 22.62 -3.71
CA LEU A 184 7.30 23.65 -3.70
C LEU A 184 7.82 23.93 -5.13
N MET A 185 8.11 22.88 -5.90
CA MET A 185 8.52 23.00 -7.30
C MET A 185 7.44 23.62 -8.18
N LEU A 186 6.16 23.31 -7.93
CA LEU A 186 5.04 23.90 -8.66
C LEU A 186 4.92 25.40 -8.36
N ILE A 187 4.96 25.80 -7.09
CA ILE A 187 4.94 27.21 -6.67
C ILE A 187 6.12 27.96 -7.28
N ASN A 188 7.33 27.37 -7.26
CA ASN A 188 8.51 27.98 -7.88
C ASN A 188 8.33 28.24 -9.38
N LYS A 189 7.64 27.35 -10.10
CA LYS A 189 7.35 27.52 -11.53
C LYS A 189 6.26 28.55 -11.82
N LEU A 190 5.28 28.68 -10.91
CA LEU A 190 4.16 29.61 -11.06
C LEU A 190 4.50 31.03 -10.60
N THR A 191 5.59 31.21 -9.85
CA THR A 191 6.01 32.53 -9.36
C THR A 191 6.69 33.33 -10.49
N PRO A 192 6.33 34.60 -10.73
CA PRO A 192 6.91 35.43 -11.79
C PRO A 192 8.44 35.59 -11.70
N ARG A 193 8.97 35.54 -10.48
CA ARG A 193 10.40 35.43 -10.18
C ARG A 193 10.63 34.13 -9.41
N PRO A 194 11.06 33.04 -10.08
CA PRO A 194 11.38 31.79 -9.41
C PRO A 194 12.38 32.05 -8.27
N PHE A 195 12.04 31.57 -7.07
CA PHE A 195 12.85 31.75 -5.87
C PHE A 195 13.94 30.68 -5.73
N LEU A 196 13.82 29.56 -6.46
CA LEU A 196 14.88 28.58 -6.63
C LEU A 196 15.60 28.83 -7.95
N ASP A 197 16.93 28.88 -7.90
CA ASP A 197 17.74 28.92 -9.10
C ASP A 197 17.64 27.60 -9.91
N LYS A 198 18.19 27.58 -11.13
CA LYS A 198 18.11 26.42 -12.03
C LYS A 198 18.86 25.20 -11.47
N ALA A 199 20.00 25.39 -10.79
CA ALA A 199 20.81 24.30 -10.26
C ALA A 199 20.12 23.62 -9.07
N VAL A 200 19.57 24.42 -8.16
CA VAL A 200 18.77 23.98 -7.02
C VAL A 200 17.51 23.27 -7.53
N SER A 201 16.79 23.85 -8.49
CA SER A 201 15.61 23.22 -9.11
C SER A 201 15.91 21.85 -9.74
N HIS A 202 17.06 21.72 -10.41
CA HIS A 202 17.54 20.44 -10.95
C HIS A 202 17.85 19.43 -9.84
N ASN A 203 18.58 19.84 -8.80
CA ASN A 203 18.91 18.99 -7.66
C ASN A 203 17.66 18.52 -6.89
N PHE A 204 16.62 19.35 -6.79
CA PHE A 204 15.31 18.95 -6.27
C PHE A 204 14.69 17.81 -7.09
N GLY A 205 14.83 17.84 -8.42
CA GLY A 205 14.38 16.76 -9.30
C GLY A 205 15.04 15.42 -8.97
N MET A 206 16.37 15.42 -8.79
CA MET A 206 17.14 14.25 -8.38
C MET A 206 16.79 13.77 -6.98
N ALA A 207 16.62 14.69 -6.02
CA ALA A 207 16.21 14.35 -4.66
C ALA A 207 14.81 13.69 -4.62
N VAL A 208 13.86 14.18 -5.42
CA VAL A 208 12.54 13.57 -5.56
C VAL A 208 12.64 12.16 -6.13
N ALA A 209 13.48 11.94 -7.15
CA ALA A 209 13.73 10.60 -7.65
C ALA A 209 14.29 9.69 -6.54
N GLY A 210 15.24 10.19 -5.75
CA GLY A 210 15.90 9.41 -4.69
C GLY A 210 14.92 8.99 -3.59
N ILE A 211 14.09 9.94 -3.14
CA ILE A 211 13.04 9.69 -2.15
C ILE A 211 12.00 8.70 -2.67
N MET A 212 11.64 8.77 -3.95
CA MET A 212 10.72 7.82 -4.56
C MET A 212 11.33 6.41 -4.73
N ALA A 213 12.63 6.29 -4.98
CA ALA A 213 13.28 4.99 -4.96
C ALA A 213 13.19 4.34 -3.57
N ILE A 214 13.47 5.12 -2.51
CA ILE A 214 13.29 4.66 -1.12
C ILE A 214 11.81 4.26 -0.87
N ASN A 215 10.86 5.03 -1.38
CA ASN A 215 9.43 4.71 -1.29
C ASN A 215 9.11 3.34 -1.88
N HIS A 216 9.62 3.05 -3.08
CA HIS A 216 9.35 1.82 -3.80
C HIS A 216 10.07 0.63 -3.16
N VAL A 217 11.33 0.79 -2.75
CA VAL A 217 12.08 -0.23 -1.98
C VAL A 217 11.32 -0.58 -0.70
N ALA A 218 10.90 0.40 0.08
CA ALA A 218 10.11 0.16 1.29
C ALA A 218 8.80 -0.58 0.97
N GLY A 219 8.15 -0.28 -0.15
CA GLY A 219 6.99 -1.02 -0.62
C GLY A 219 7.27 -2.49 -0.91
N VAL A 220 8.38 -2.80 -1.60
CA VAL A 220 8.81 -4.18 -1.90
C VAL A 220 9.19 -4.92 -0.63
N THR A 221 10.04 -4.33 0.22
CA THR A 221 10.49 -4.94 1.49
C THR A 221 9.32 -5.20 2.45
N GLY A 222 8.40 -4.24 2.59
CA GLY A 222 7.19 -4.41 3.40
C GLY A 222 6.28 -5.52 2.87
N GLY A 223 6.15 -5.64 1.55
CA GLY A 223 5.44 -6.75 0.89
C GLY A 223 6.08 -8.11 1.18
N ALA A 224 7.42 -8.20 1.10
CA ALA A 224 8.16 -9.42 1.41
C ALA A 224 8.02 -9.82 2.89
N CYS A 225 8.14 -8.87 3.82
CA CYS A 225 7.91 -9.11 5.25
C CYS A 225 6.49 -9.64 5.50
N ASN A 226 5.49 -9.06 4.82
CA ASN A 226 4.11 -9.53 4.91
C ASN A 226 3.94 -10.97 4.41
N LEU A 227 4.57 -11.33 3.30
CA LEU A 227 4.51 -12.69 2.75
C LEU A 227 5.14 -13.72 3.69
N VAL A 228 6.31 -13.42 4.27
CA VAL A 228 6.98 -14.31 5.22
C VAL A 228 6.11 -14.53 6.45
N LEU A 229 5.55 -13.45 6.99
CA LEU A 229 4.66 -13.52 8.15
C LEU A 229 3.39 -14.31 7.84
N GLU A 230 2.75 -14.05 6.70
CA GLU A 230 1.55 -14.72 6.24
C GLU A 230 1.77 -16.23 6.04
N GLN A 231 2.89 -16.63 5.43
CA GLN A 231 3.24 -18.05 5.26
C GLN A 231 3.40 -18.77 6.60
N ARG A 232 4.04 -18.12 7.58
CA ARG A 232 4.22 -18.68 8.93
C ARG A 232 2.89 -18.83 9.67
N MET A 233 2.04 -17.79 9.61
CA MET A 233 0.72 -17.82 10.23
C MET A 233 -0.17 -18.89 9.60
N TYR A 234 -0.18 -18.99 8.26
CA TYR A 234 -0.94 -20.00 7.54
C TYR A 234 -0.47 -21.42 7.84
N ARG A 235 0.84 -21.67 7.87
CA ARG A 235 1.39 -22.99 8.23
C ARG A 235 0.93 -23.43 9.62
N ARG A 236 1.04 -22.55 10.62
CA ARG A 236 0.59 -22.85 11.99
C ARG A 236 -0.92 -23.08 12.06
N ALA A 237 -1.72 -22.24 11.38
CA ALA A 237 -3.16 -22.41 11.33
C ALA A 237 -3.54 -23.77 10.73
N LYS A 238 -2.85 -24.18 9.66
CA LYS A 238 -3.06 -25.48 9.02
C LYS A 238 -2.66 -26.65 9.94
N GLU A 239 -1.46 -26.60 10.52
CA GLU A 239 -0.97 -27.62 11.47
C GLU A 239 -1.95 -27.80 12.63
N SER A 240 -2.47 -26.69 13.14
CA SER A 240 -3.33 -26.73 14.31
C SER A 240 -4.77 -27.17 13.96
N LEU A 241 -5.26 -26.87 12.75
CA LEU A 241 -6.51 -27.43 12.23
C LEU A 241 -6.44 -28.96 12.12
N HIS A 242 -5.29 -29.52 11.71
CA HIS A 242 -5.09 -30.97 11.64
C HIS A 242 -4.87 -31.61 13.02
N ALA A 243 -4.33 -30.89 14.00
CA ALA A 243 -4.14 -31.39 15.37
C ALA A 243 -5.47 -31.60 16.13
N GLU A 244 -6.55 -30.89 15.75
CA GLU A 244 -7.89 -31.00 16.35
C GLU A 244 -8.80 -32.03 15.66
N THR A 245 -8.25 -32.91 14.80
CA THR A 245 -8.99 -33.92 14.03
C THR A 245 -9.78 -34.92 14.87
N SER A 246 -9.47 -35.07 16.16
CA SER A 246 -10.10 -36.03 17.06
C SER A 246 -11.55 -35.70 17.47
N GLY A 247 -12.13 -34.59 16.99
CA GLY A 247 -13.52 -34.20 17.31
C GLY A 247 -14.31 -33.50 16.20
N LEU A 248 -13.78 -33.41 14.97
CA LEU A 248 -14.43 -32.73 13.84
C LEU A 248 -14.84 -33.73 12.75
N ASP A 249 -16.03 -33.53 12.18
CA ASP A 249 -16.46 -34.25 10.98
C ASP A 249 -15.57 -33.91 9.77
N ASN A 250 -15.34 -34.88 8.87
CA ASN A 250 -14.44 -34.74 7.73
C ASN A 250 -14.87 -33.61 6.79
N ASP A 251 -16.17 -33.41 6.59
CA ASP A 251 -16.69 -32.34 5.74
C ASP A 251 -16.48 -30.95 6.36
N ALA A 252 -16.58 -30.85 7.70
CA ALA A 252 -16.28 -29.62 8.42
C ALA A 252 -14.79 -29.25 8.32
N LEU A 253 -13.90 -30.25 8.43
CA LEU A 253 -12.46 -30.07 8.27
C LEU A 253 -12.08 -29.60 6.86
N LEU A 254 -12.65 -30.23 5.83
CA LEU A 254 -12.41 -29.86 4.42
C LEU A 254 -12.93 -28.45 4.11
N SER A 255 -14.08 -28.07 4.67
CA SER A 255 -14.64 -26.72 4.53
C SER A 255 -13.74 -25.67 5.17
N ALA A 256 -13.24 -25.94 6.39
CA ALA A 256 -12.30 -25.07 7.08
C ALA A 256 -10.97 -24.92 6.32
N GLU A 257 -10.40 -26.01 5.78
CA GLU A 257 -9.17 -25.94 4.99
C GLU A 257 -9.35 -25.12 3.71
N ARG A 258 -10.49 -25.29 3.01
CA ARG A 258 -10.82 -24.48 1.82
C ARG A 258 -10.95 -23.00 2.17
N GLY A 259 -11.63 -22.68 3.28
CA GLY A 259 -11.77 -21.31 3.77
C GLY A 259 -10.41 -20.67 4.10
N LEU A 260 -9.58 -21.38 4.85
CA LEU A 260 -8.24 -20.93 5.22
C LEU A 260 -7.36 -20.71 3.98
N ARG A 261 -7.40 -21.63 3.01
CA ARG A 261 -6.67 -21.51 1.73
C ARG A 261 -7.16 -20.33 0.90
N ALA A 262 -8.46 -20.08 0.85
CA ALA A 262 -9.03 -18.96 0.11
C ALA A 262 -8.58 -17.61 0.69
N GLU A 263 -8.62 -17.45 2.02
CA GLU A 263 -8.15 -16.24 2.71
C GLU A 263 -6.65 -16.02 2.47
N HIS A 264 -5.84 -17.07 2.66
CA HIS A 264 -4.40 -17.03 2.42
C HIS A 264 -4.07 -16.64 0.97
N THR A 265 -4.76 -17.24 0.00
CA THR A 265 -4.56 -16.94 -1.42
C THR A 265 -4.90 -15.49 -1.75
N ALA A 266 -5.95 -14.93 -1.14
CA ALA A 266 -6.33 -13.53 -1.32
C ALA A 266 -5.24 -12.58 -0.78
N VAL A 267 -4.69 -12.87 0.40
CA VAL A 267 -3.60 -12.08 1.01
C VAL A 267 -2.31 -12.15 0.18
N ILE A 268 -1.92 -13.35 -0.27
CA ILE A 268 -0.74 -13.54 -1.12
C ILE A 268 -0.92 -12.82 -2.45
N LYS A 269 -2.04 -13.03 -3.16
CA LYS A 269 -2.31 -12.38 -4.46
C LYS A 269 -2.15 -10.87 -4.35
N ASN A 270 -2.73 -10.28 -3.30
CA ASN A 270 -2.66 -8.85 -3.07
C ASN A 270 -1.23 -8.37 -2.77
N SER A 271 -0.47 -9.12 -1.98
CA SER A 271 0.93 -8.81 -1.65
C SER A 271 1.82 -8.89 -2.89
N VAL A 272 1.67 -9.94 -3.70
CA VAL A 272 2.42 -10.13 -4.95
C VAL A 272 2.13 -9.03 -5.96
N LEU A 273 0.85 -8.67 -6.18
CA LEU A 273 0.50 -7.57 -7.08
C LEU A 273 1.10 -6.24 -6.63
N THR A 274 1.07 -5.96 -5.32
CA THR A 274 1.68 -4.75 -4.75
C THR A 274 3.20 -4.76 -4.94
N MET A 275 3.86 -5.90 -4.75
CA MET A 275 5.30 -6.02 -4.96
C MET A 275 5.68 -5.84 -6.43
N ILE A 276 4.93 -6.43 -7.37
CA ILE A 276 5.16 -6.25 -8.82
C ILE A 276 5.00 -4.79 -9.21
N GLU A 277 3.95 -4.11 -8.74
CA GLU A 277 3.75 -2.68 -8.95
C GLU A 277 4.99 -1.88 -8.52
N LYS A 278 5.48 -2.13 -7.31
CA LYS A 278 6.63 -1.41 -6.73
C LYS A 278 7.97 -1.79 -7.35
N ALA A 279 8.15 -3.05 -7.74
CA ALA A 279 9.35 -3.50 -8.43
C ALA A 279 9.47 -2.84 -9.82
N LEU A 280 8.37 -2.73 -10.57
CA LEU A 280 8.36 -2.01 -11.84
C LEU A 280 8.66 -0.52 -11.65
N GLU A 281 8.13 0.12 -10.58
CA GLU A 281 8.47 1.50 -10.23
C GLU A 281 9.96 1.65 -9.86
N LEU A 282 10.54 0.65 -9.20
CA LEU A 282 11.97 0.64 -8.83
C LEU A 282 12.89 0.47 -10.05
N VAL A 283 12.51 -0.35 -11.04
CA VAL A 283 13.24 -0.45 -12.32
C VAL A 283 13.26 0.90 -13.03
N VAL A 284 12.13 1.61 -13.06
CA VAL A 284 12.06 2.97 -13.61
C VAL A 284 13.00 3.93 -12.88
N ASP A 285 13.09 3.82 -11.55
CA ASP A 285 14.01 4.66 -10.80
C ASP A 285 15.48 4.30 -11.09
N ALA A 286 15.81 3.02 -11.23
CA ALA A 286 17.14 2.59 -11.65
C ALA A 286 17.53 3.15 -13.03
N ILE A 287 16.61 3.15 -14.00
CA ILE A 287 16.83 3.77 -15.33
C ILE A 287 17.17 5.26 -15.22
N LYS A 288 16.65 5.97 -14.20
CA LYS A 288 16.94 7.40 -13.99
C LYS A 288 18.28 7.66 -13.29
N PHE A 289 18.76 6.70 -12.49
CA PHE A 289 20.02 6.84 -11.74
C PHE A 289 21.23 6.29 -12.46
N ILE A 290 21.03 5.26 -13.28
CA ILE A 290 22.09 4.61 -14.02
C ILE A 290 22.22 5.31 -15.38
N PRO A 291 23.36 5.91 -15.70
CA PRO A 291 23.59 6.44 -17.03
C PRO A 291 23.64 5.26 -18.02
N LEU A 292 22.54 5.06 -18.73
CA LEU A 292 22.43 4.07 -19.79
C LEU A 292 22.89 4.69 -21.12
N PRO A 293 23.56 3.93 -22.01
CA PRO A 293 23.98 4.40 -23.33
C PRO A 293 22.78 4.43 -24.30
N ILE A 294 21.71 5.11 -23.92
CA ILE A 294 20.47 5.26 -24.68
C ILE A 294 20.13 6.75 -24.81
N THR A 295 19.39 7.12 -25.86
CA THR A 295 18.90 8.49 -26.02
C THR A 295 17.98 8.85 -24.86
N THR A 296 17.89 10.15 -24.52
CA THR A 296 16.95 10.63 -23.51
C THR A 296 15.49 10.31 -23.87
N ALA A 297 15.18 10.32 -25.17
CA ALA A 297 13.87 9.96 -25.72
C ALA A 297 13.56 8.47 -25.51
N CYS A 298 14.50 7.58 -25.82
CA CYS A 298 14.40 6.15 -25.53
C CYS A 298 14.26 5.88 -24.01
N GLY A 299 15.04 6.57 -23.18
CA GLY A 299 14.91 6.47 -21.71
C GLY A 299 13.54 6.91 -21.19
N ALA A 300 12.95 7.96 -21.78
CA ALA A 300 11.60 8.41 -21.47
C ALA A 300 10.54 7.39 -21.92
N ALA A 301 10.71 6.79 -23.10
CA ALA A 301 9.83 5.74 -23.61
C ALA A 301 9.80 4.51 -22.67
N LEU A 302 10.97 4.00 -22.30
CA LEU A 302 11.10 2.89 -21.35
C LEU A 302 10.50 3.23 -19.98
N SER A 303 10.84 4.40 -19.43
CA SER A 303 10.30 4.86 -18.15
C SER A 303 8.78 4.97 -18.18
N GLY A 304 8.21 5.49 -19.28
CA GLY A 304 6.77 5.57 -19.51
C GLY A 304 6.12 4.20 -19.58
N ALA A 305 6.68 3.27 -20.36
CA ALA A 305 6.16 1.91 -20.52
C ALA A 305 6.11 1.13 -19.20
N PHE A 306 7.21 1.12 -18.44
CA PHE A 306 7.25 0.43 -17.13
C PHE A 306 6.33 1.11 -16.10
N THR A 307 6.25 2.44 -16.10
CA THR A 307 5.33 3.16 -15.22
C THR A 307 3.87 2.88 -15.58
N ALA A 308 3.55 2.72 -16.87
CA ALA A 308 2.22 2.37 -17.33
C ALA A 308 1.86 0.93 -16.91
N ALA A 309 2.76 -0.03 -17.12
CA ALA A 309 2.57 -1.41 -16.67
C ALA A 309 2.35 -1.49 -15.15
N SER A 310 3.19 -0.79 -14.37
CA SER A 310 3.01 -0.69 -12.92
C SER A 310 1.65 -0.12 -12.54
N SER A 311 1.23 0.97 -13.19
CA SER A 311 -0.04 1.63 -12.89
C SER A 311 -1.24 0.75 -13.26
N ALA A 312 -1.15 -0.03 -14.34
CA ALA A 312 -2.15 -1.01 -14.72
C ALA A 312 -2.26 -2.15 -13.70
N VAL A 313 -1.14 -2.68 -13.20
CA VAL A 313 -1.12 -3.67 -12.11
C VAL A 313 -1.79 -3.11 -10.86
N GLY A 314 -1.47 -1.87 -10.48
CA GLY A 314 -2.08 -1.22 -9.32
C GLY A 314 -3.58 -0.99 -9.47
N LEU A 315 -4.04 -0.56 -10.65
CA LEU A 315 -5.47 -0.43 -10.96
C LEU A 315 -6.19 -1.76 -10.92
N TYR A 316 -5.59 -2.81 -11.48
CA TYR A 316 -6.14 -4.17 -11.41
C TYR A 316 -6.28 -4.65 -9.97
N ALA A 317 -5.26 -4.43 -9.13
CA ALA A 317 -5.31 -4.78 -7.71
C ALA A 317 -6.46 -4.06 -6.98
N ILE A 318 -6.67 -2.76 -7.25
CA ILE A 318 -7.79 -1.99 -6.70
C ILE A 318 -9.13 -2.56 -7.19
N TRP A 319 -9.25 -2.81 -8.49
CA TRP A 319 -10.47 -3.34 -9.10
C TRP A 319 -10.86 -4.71 -8.52
N GLN A 320 -9.87 -5.59 -8.32
CA GLN A 320 -10.09 -6.89 -7.68
C GLN A 320 -10.63 -6.72 -6.25
N ARG A 321 -10.08 -5.80 -5.45
CA ARG A 321 -10.59 -5.53 -4.09
C ARG A 321 -12.03 -5.00 -4.10
N THR A 322 -12.37 -4.13 -5.04
CA THR A 322 -13.74 -3.61 -5.18
C THR A 322 -14.72 -4.70 -5.62
N LYS A 323 -14.32 -5.60 -6.51
CA LYS A 323 -15.15 -6.74 -6.96
C LYS A 323 -15.37 -7.78 -5.85
N SER A 324 -14.40 -7.95 -4.96
CA SER A 324 -14.49 -8.85 -3.80
C SER A 324 -15.31 -8.28 -2.62
N GLY A 325 -15.84 -7.06 -2.74
CA GLY A 325 -16.79 -6.49 -1.79
C GLY A 325 -18.23 -6.93 -2.07
N ASN A 326 -18.50 -8.23 -1.84
CA ASN A 326 -19.81 -8.77 -1.47
C ASN A 326 -19.64 -9.49 -0.13
#